data_AF-A0A5D2FJZ2-F1
#
_entry.id   AF-A0A5D2FJZ2-F1
#
_cell.length_a   1.000
_cell.length_b   1.000
_cell.length_c   1.000
_cell.angle_alpha   90.00
_cell.angle_beta   90.00
_cell.angle_gamma   90.00
#
_symmetry.space_group_name_H-M   'P 1'
#
loop_
_entity.id
_entity.type
_entity.pdbx_description
1 polymer ?
#
loop_
_entity_poly.entity_id
_entity_poly.type
_entity_poly.pdbx_seq_one_letter_code
_entity_poly.pdbx_strand_id
1 'polypeptide(L)'
;LIWKSLLTDWDDKWLDVYLDISVKLLDINLAFTSEIRRLNQSHLLLQRVLHKLESHSPERFMQACSSLDSWRQHIGTKNPRLETCHPILHSLVESLNLPKVKNSAKGKVLVRAMYGAKVAIVYICSVFAAALSGSAPNLLDFSVLSTLPWASVFFDVQTTVNSEVRKMFSCGKFTGLRELDAVDACVKTLYPLLQDGFGSNEGEWFQNSVWDLRRTAEELSQGLDNLLKAVAGYFKIVSTGGYALLCNLRTSVGVPNSMLGRKVEEQALR
;
A
#
# COMPACT_ATOMS: atom_id res chain seq x y z
N LEU A 1 -13.65 -16.57 29.65
CA LEU A 1 -12.75 -16.61 30.83
C LEU A 1 -11.26 -16.37 30.49
N ILE A 2 -10.74 -16.83 29.35
CA ILE A 2 -9.32 -16.63 28.96
C ILE A 2 -8.96 -15.17 28.62
N TRP A 3 -9.94 -14.37 28.18
CA TRP A 3 -9.78 -12.95 27.88
C TRP A 3 -9.93 -12.03 29.09
N LYS A 4 -10.46 -12.51 30.24
CA LYS A 4 -10.83 -11.63 31.38
C LYS A 4 -9.64 -11.32 32.31
N SER A 5 -8.61 -12.18 32.37
CA SER A 5 -7.48 -12.03 33.31
C SER A 5 -6.22 -11.39 32.70
N LEU A 6 -6.18 -11.24 31.38
CA LEU A 6 -5.02 -10.72 30.64
C LEU A 6 -5.17 -9.26 30.20
N LEU A 7 -6.36 -8.70 30.43
CA LEU A 7 -6.85 -7.49 29.76
C LEU A 7 -7.21 -6.35 30.72
N THR A 8 -7.26 -6.62 32.03
CA THR A 8 -7.58 -5.65 33.09
C THR A 8 -6.48 -4.62 33.35
N ASP A 9 -5.30 -4.76 32.74
CA ASP A 9 -4.15 -3.84 32.86
C ASP A 9 -3.94 -2.94 31.61
N TRP A 10 -4.86 -2.93 30.64
CA TRP A 10 -4.71 -2.06 29.46
C TRP A 10 -5.31 -0.67 29.76
N ASP A 11 -4.42 0.23 30.19
CA ASP A 11 -4.68 1.65 30.51
C ASP A 11 -5.25 2.43 29.30
N ASP A 12 -5.94 3.56 29.56
CA ASP A 12 -6.53 4.45 28.54
C ASP A 12 -5.51 4.86 27.45
N LYS A 13 -4.23 4.90 27.82
CA LYS A 13 -3.08 5.14 26.92
C LYS A 13 -2.98 4.20 25.72
N TRP A 14 -3.51 2.97 25.80
CA TRP A 14 -3.47 2.07 24.65
C TRP A 14 -4.46 2.48 23.56
N LEU A 15 -5.62 3.02 23.94
CA LEU A 15 -6.59 3.51 22.97
C LEU A 15 -5.97 4.66 22.16
N ASP A 16 -5.25 5.57 22.82
CA ASP A 16 -4.52 6.65 22.15
C ASP A 16 -3.46 6.11 21.18
N VAL A 17 -2.66 5.13 21.60
CA VAL A 17 -1.65 4.49 20.73
C VAL A 17 -2.30 3.77 19.53
N TYR A 18 -3.44 3.10 19.73
CA TYR A 18 -4.17 2.45 18.65
C TYR A 18 -4.73 3.48 17.66
N LEU A 19 -5.32 4.57 18.15
CA LEU A 19 -5.86 5.64 17.33
C LEU A 19 -4.74 6.34 16.54
N ASP A 20 -3.60 6.63 17.17
CA ASP A 20 -2.42 7.19 16.51
C ASP A 20 -1.93 6.29 15.35
N ILE A 21 -1.78 4.98 15.59
CA ILE A 21 -1.41 4.02 14.53
C ILE A 21 -2.46 4.00 13.42
N SER A 22 -3.75 4.04 13.77
CA SER A 22 -4.85 3.99 12.80
C SER A 22 -4.86 5.25 11.91
N VAL A 23 -4.62 6.43 12.48
CA VAL A 23 -4.50 7.70 11.74
C VAL A 23 -3.31 7.63 10.78
N LYS A 24 -2.14 7.20 11.25
CA LYS A 24 -0.95 7.03 10.40
C LYS A 24 -1.19 6.08 9.23
N LEU A 25 -1.88 4.96 9.46
CA LEU A 25 -2.25 4.02 8.40
C LEU A 25 -3.26 4.61 7.41
N LEU A 26 -4.20 5.43 7.89
CA LEU A 26 -5.15 6.13 7.02
C LEU A 26 -4.44 7.15 6.12
N ASP A 27 -3.47 7.90 6.65
CA ASP A 27 -2.67 8.85 5.89
C ASP A 27 -1.87 8.14 4.78
N ILE A 28 -1.28 6.98 5.10
CA ILE A 28 -0.60 6.13 4.10
C ILE A 28 -1.59 5.64 3.03
N ASN A 29 -2.77 5.16 3.42
CA ASN A 29 -3.79 4.71 2.47
C ASN A 29 -4.23 5.85 1.53
N LEU A 30 -4.42 7.05 2.09
CA LEU A 30 -4.77 8.24 1.32
C LEU A 30 -3.66 8.62 0.34
N ALA A 31 -2.39 8.53 0.77
CA ALA A 31 -1.25 8.75 -0.11
C ALA A 31 -1.23 7.76 -1.28
N PHE A 32 -1.37 6.45 -1.02
CA PHE A 32 -1.37 5.42 -2.06
C PHE A 32 -2.55 5.59 -3.02
N THR A 33 -3.76 5.79 -2.50
CA THR A 33 -4.95 6.01 -3.32
C THR A 33 -4.80 7.28 -4.17
N SER A 34 -4.20 8.34 -3.63
CA SER A 34 -3.95 9.57 -4.38
C SER A 34 -2.96 9.37 -5.52
N GLU A 35 -1.92 8.55 -5.31
CA GLU A 35 -0.96 8.22 -6.36
C GLU A 35 -1.60 7.39 -7.46
N ILE A 36 -2.32 6.33 -7.10
CA ILE A 36 -2.99 5.47 -8.08
C ILE A 36 -4.00 6.30 -8.90
N ARG A 37 -4.72 7.22 -8.25
CA ARG A 37 -5.62 8.14 -8.95
C ARG A 37 -4.87 9.09 -9.89
N ARG A 38 -3.72 9.63 -9.48
CA ARG A 38 -2.85 10.47 -10.32
C ARG A 38 -2.39 9.70 -11.56
N LEU A 39 -1.97 8.45 -11.39
CA LEU A 39 -1.57 7.58 -12.49
C LEU A 39 -2.76 7.23 -13.40
N ASN A 40 -3.95 6.98 -12.84
CA ASN A 40 -5.17 6.80 -13.63
C ASN A 40 -5.54 8.03 -14.45
N GLN A 41 -5.28 9.25 -13.95
CA GLN A 41 -5.46 10.46 -14.77
C GLN A 41 -4.53 10.49 -15.98
N SER A 42 -3.34 9.87 -15.89
CA SER A 42 -2.42 9.77 -17.03
C SER A 42 -3.02 8.93 -18.17
N HIS A 43 -3.84 7.91 -17.87
CA HIS A 43 -4.54 7.12 -18.88
C HIS A 43 -5.51 7.97 -19.72
N LEU A 44 -6.22 8.93 -19.11
CA LEU A 44 -7.10 9.85 -19.84
C LEU A 44 -6.32 10.74 -20.82
N LEU A 45 -5.10 11.15 -20.45
CA LEU A 45 -4.21 11.90 -21.35
C LEU A 45 -3.76 11.03 -22.53
N LEU A 46 -3.45 9.76 -22.29
CA LEU A 46 -3.10 8.80 -23.35
C LEU A 46 -4.27 8.56 -24.31
N GLN A 47 -5.51 8.39 -23.80
CA GLN A 47 -6.70 8.25 -24.65
C GLN A 47 -6.90 9.47 -25.56
N ARG A 48 -6.68 10.69 -25.04
CA ARG A 48 -6.74 11.91 -25.85
C ARG A 48 -5.65 11.93 -26.93
N VAL A 49 -4.44 11.47 -26.63
CA VAL A 49 -3.36 11.33 -27.62
C VAL A 49 -3.78 10.35 -28.71
N LEU A 50 -4.21 9.13 -28.34
CA LEU A 50 -4.61 8.09 -29.28
C LEU A 50 -5.71 8.56 -30.23
N HIS A 51 -6.75 9.22 -29.71
CA HIS A 51 -7.83 9.77 -30.55
C HIS A 51 -7.33 10.83 -31.54
N LYS A 52 -6.30 11.61 -31.19
CA LYS A 52 -5.69 12.56 -32.14
C LYS A 52 -4.87 11.85 -33.21
N LEU A 53 -4.16 10.78 -32.84
CA LEU A 53 -3.33 10.00 -33.77
C LEU A 53 -4.17 9.22 -34.79
N GLU A 54 -5.39 8.79 -34.43
CA GLU A 54 -6.34 8.12 -35.34
C GLU A 54 -6.89 9.03 -36.44
N SER A 55 -6.87 10.36 -36.26
CA SER A 55 -7.44 11.28 -37.25
C SER A 55 -6.57 11.51 -38.50
N HIS A 56 -5.37 10.92 -38.54
CA HIS A 56 -4.39 10.97 -39.63
C HIS A 56 -4.09 12.36 -40.22
N SER A 57 -4.40 13.46 -39.51
CA SER A 57 -4.18 14.81 -40.00
C SER A 57 -2.90 15.43 -39.41
N PRO A 58 -2.08 16.12 -40.22
CA PRO A 58 -0.82 16.72 -39.76
C PRO A 58 -0.99 17.69 -38.57
N GLU A 59 -2.03 18.51 -38.58
CA GLU A 59 -2.34 19.45 -37.49
C GLU A 59 -2.62 18.73 -36.17
N ARG A 60 -3.22 17.52 -36.24
CA ARG A 60 -3.52 16.70 -35.07
C ARG A 60 -2.29 15.99 -34.52
N PHE A 61 -1.27 15.74 -35.33
CA PHE A 61 0.02 15.22 -34.86
C PHE A 61 0.77 16.22 -33.98
N MET A 62 0.83 17.49 -34.39
CA MET A 62 1.42 18.54 -33.55
C MET A 62 0.66 18.70 -32.22
N GLN A 63 -0.67 18.57 -32.25
CA GLN A 63 -1.50 18.55 -31.05
C GLN A 63 -1.35 17.26 -30.22
N ALA A 64 -0.95 16.15 -30.82
CA ALA A 64 -0.65 14.89 -30.14
C ALA A 64 0.71 14.99 -29.42
N CYS A 65 1.74 15.58 -30.05
CA CYS A 65 3.02 15.88 -29.41
C CYS A 65 2.85 16.69 -28.13
N SER A 66 2.13 17.82 -28.18
CA SER A 66 1.89 18.64 -26.97
C SER A 66 1.11 17.91 -25.87
N SER A 67 0.24 16.97 -26.26
CA SER A 67 -0.49 16.12 -25.31
C SER A 67 0.41 15.03 -24.71
N LEU A 68 1.34 14.48 -25.49
CA LEU A 68 2.38 13.57 -25.01
C LEU A 68 3.35 14.28 -24.07
N ASP A 69 3.73 15.52 -24.36
CA ASP A 69 4.54 16.35 -23.46
C ASP A 69 3.81 16.59 -22.13
N SER A 70 2.52 16.91 -22.20
CA SER A 70 1.68 17.05 -21.01
C SER A 70 1.60 15.75 -20.21
N TRP A 71 1.49 14.60 -20.88
CA TRP A 71 1.52 13.29 -20.23
C TRP A 71 2.87 13.02 -19.57
N ARG A 72 3.99 13.24 -20.27
CA ARG A 72 5.36 13.08 -19.74
C ARG A 72 5.60 13.96 -18.52
N GLN A 73 5.17 15.23 -18.58
CA GLN A 73 5.23 16.13 -17.43
C GLN A 73 4.39 15.61 -16.27
N HIS A 74 3.14 15.20 -16.54
CA HIS A 74 2.24 14.66 -15.53
C HIS A 74 2.83 13.45 -14.83
N ILE A 75 3.32 12.44 -15.57
CA ILE A 75 3.94 11.25 -14.95
C ILE A 75 5.23 11.62 -14.21
N GLY A 76 6.03 12.54 -14.76
CA GLY A 76 7.29 13.08 -14.22
C GLY A 76 7.15 13.76 -12.87
N THR A 77 6.01 14.41 -12.61
CA THR A 77 5.75 15.06 -11.32
C THR A 77 5.53 14.02 -10.22
N LYS A 78 6.31 14.13 -9.14
CA LYS A 78 6.12 13.29 -7.94
C LYS A 78 4.90 13.74 -7.17
N ASN A 79 4.20 12.78 -6.54
CA ASN A 79 3.14 13.10 -5.61
C ASN A 79 3.73 13.40 -4.22
N PRO A 80 3.57 14.63 -3.71
CA PRO A 80 4.16 15.04 -2.43
C PRO A 80 3.60 14.23 -1.25
N ARG A 81 2.41 13.64 -1.37
CA ARG A 81 1.83 12.78 -0.32
C ARG A 81 2.57 11.44 -0.16
N LEU A 82 3.26 10.97 -1.20
CA LEU A 82 4.11 9.78 -1.07
C LEU A 82 5.41 10.10 -0.32
N GLU A 83 5.90 11.32 -0.42
CA GLU A 83 7.10 11.76 0.31
C GLU A 83 6.84 11.78 1.82
N THR A 84 5.60 12.09 2.23
CA THR A 84 5.19 12.02 3.64
C THR A 84 5.05 10.60 4.17
N CYS A 85 5.00 9.55 3.33
CA CYS A 85 4.93 8.18 3.81
C CYS A 85 6.21 7.74 4.53
N HIS A 86 7.38 8.20 4.10
CA HIS A 86 8.66 7.82 4.70
C HIS A 86 8.74 8.14 6.21
N PRO A 87 8.52 9.40 6.66
CA PRO A 87 8.56 9.73 8.08
C PRO A 87 7.44 9.02 8.88
N ILE A 88 6.27 8.81 8.28
CA ILE A 88 5.17 8.07 8.93
C ILE A 88 5.56 6.61 9.16
N LEU A 89 6.14 5.96 8.15
CA LEU A 89 6.62 4.59 8.24
C LEU A 89 7.73 4.46 9.29
N HIS A 90 8.69 5.39 9.32
CA HIS A 90 9.73 5.40 10.35
C HIS A 90 9.15 5.56 11.76
N SER A 91 8.20 6.48 11.95
CA SER A 91 7.50 6.65 13.23
C SER A 91 6.73 5.38 13.64
N LEU A 92 6.12 4.68 12.68
CA LEU A 92 5.46 3.40 12.95
C LEU A 92 6.48 2.34 13.39
N VAL A 93 7.66 2.29 12.76
CA VAL A 93 8.77 1.40 13.16
C VAL A 93 9.24 1.69 14.58
N GLU A 94 9.47 2.95 14.92
CA GLU A 94 9.86 3.37 16.28
C GLU A 94 8.80 2.97 17.33
N SER A 95 7.52 2.95 16.94
CA SER A 95 6.42 2.54 17.80
C SER A 95 6.30 1.01 17.97
N LEU A 96 7.06 0.19 17.21
CA LEU A 96 7.06 -1.27 17.27
C LEU A 96 7.74 -1.78 18.55
N ASN A 97 7.05 -1.65 19.67
CA ASN A 97 7.47 -2.23 20.94
C ASN A 97 6.74 -3.53 21.19
N LEU A 98 7.45 -4.56 21.69
CA LEU A 98 6.82 -5.77 22.20
C LEU A 98 6.30 -5.46 23.61
N PRO A 99 4.97 -5.45 23.85
CA PRO A 99 4.42 -5.20 25.18
C PRO A 99 4.95 -6.21 26.20
N LYS A 100 5.37 -5.73 27.38
CA LYS A 100 5.67 -6.60 28.52
C LYS A 100 4.37 -7.06 29.14
N VAL A 101 4.09 -8.36 29.17
CA VAL A 101 2.83 -8.91 29.69
C VAL A 101 3.10 -9.91 30.82
N LYS A 102 2.15 -10.03 31.77
CA LYS A 102 2.14 -11.02 32.85
C LYS A 102 2.41 -12.44 32.33
N ASN A 103 3.04 -13.25 33.17
CA ASN A 103 3.62 -14.58 32.89
C ASN A 103 2.65 -15.71 32.47
N SER A 104 1.53 -15.42 31.79
CA SER A 104 0.66 -16.45 31.21
C SER A 104 1.15 -16.89 29.83
N ALA A 105 1.25 -18.20 29.61
CA ALA A 105 1.64 -18.78 28.33
C ALA A 105 0.74 -18.31 27.17
N LYS A 106 -0.58 -18.23 27.39
CA LYS A 106 -1.55 -17.76 26.37
C LYS A 106 -1.37 -16.27 26.05
N GLY A 107 -1.07 -15.46 27.07
CA GLY A 107 -0.78 -14.04 26.91
C GLY A 107 0.46 -13.78 26.07
N LYS A 108 1.54 -14.53 26.34
CA LYS A 108 2.78 -14.45 25.57
C LYS A 108 2.56 -14.79 24.09
N VAL A 109 1.74 -15.79 23.78
CA VAL A 109 1.41 -16.14 22.38
C VAL A 109 0.65 -15.00 21.68
N LEU A 110 -0.39 -14.45 22.32
CA LEU A 110 -1.20 -13.37 21.74
C LEU A 110 -0.35 -12.12 21.45
N VAL A 111 0.49 -11.70 22.39
CA VAL A 111 1.36 -10.52 22.25
C VAL A 111 2.34 -10.69 21.09
N ARG A 112 2.94 -11.88 20.95
CA ARG A 112 3.84 -12.20 19.83
C ARG A 112 3.12 -12.20 18.49
N ALA A 113 1.87 -12.65 18.45
CA ALA A 113 1.04 -12.62 17.25
C ALA A 113 0.66 -11.18 16.86
N MET A 114 0.24 -10.36 17.82
CA MET A 114 -0.08 -8.94 17.58
C MET A 114 1.15 -8.14 17.13
N TYR A 115 2.31 -8.40 17.72
CA TYR A 115 3.57 -7.81 17.27
C TYR A 115 3.90 -8.23 15.83
N GLY A 116 3.75 -9.51 15.48
CA GLY A 116 3.92 -9.98 14.11
C GLY A 116 2.97 -9.32 13.12
N ALA A 117 1.70 -9.16 13.48
CA ALA A 117 0.73 -8.45 12.66
C ALA A 117 1.15 -6.98 12.42
N LYS A 118 1.60 -6.28 13.46
CA LYS A 118 2.11 -4.90 13.31
C LYS A 118 3.31 -4.83 12.38
N VAL A 119 4.31 -5.71 12.57
CA VAL A 119 5.49 -5.78 11.70
C VAL A 119 5.10 -6.02 10.25
N ALA A 120 4.23 -7.00 10.00
CA ALA A 120 3.76 -7.31 8.64
C ALA A 120 3.03 -6.12 8.00
N ILE A 121 2.19 -5.41 8.77
CA ILE A 121 1.45 -4.25 8.29
C ILE A 121 2.42 -3.14 7.85
N VAL A 122 3.35 -2.76 8.71
CA VAL A 122 4.31 -1.67 8.40
C VAL A 122 5.21 -2.09 7.24
N TYR A 123 5.65 -3.35 7.19
CA TYR A 123 6.46 -3.87 6.09
C TYR A 123 5.73 -3.80 4.74
N ILE A 124 4.49 -4.30 4.65
CA ILE A 124 3.71 -4.24 3.42
C ILE A 124 3.48 -2.79 2.97
N CYS A 125 3.19 -1.88 3.91
CA CYS A 125 3.09 -0.45 3.60
C CYS A 125 4.42 0.11 3.04
N SER A 126 5.57 -0.30 3.57
CA SER A 126 6.88 0.13 3.04
C SER A 126 7.13 -0.36 1.61
N VAL A 127 6.71 -1.59 1.29
CA VAL A 127 6.83 -2.16 -0.06
C VAL A 127 5.98 -1.35 -1.05
N PHE A 128 4.71 -1.06 -0.71
CA PHE A 128 3.86 -0.21 -1.54
C PHE A 128 4.43 1.21 -1.69
N ALA A 129 4.90 1.82 -0.60
CA ALA A 129 5.50 3.15 -0.63
C ALA A 129 6.72 3.19 -1.55
N ALA A 130 7.63 2.22 -1.46
CA ALA A 130 8.79 2.11 -2.34
C ALA A 130 8.37 1.96 -3.80
N ALA A 131 7.49 1.01 -4.10
CA ALA A 131 7.05 0.73 -5.47
C ALA A 131 6.36 1.92 -6.14
N LEU A 132 5.45 2.60 -5.42
CA LEU A 132 4.68 3.75 -5.92
C LEU A 132 5.53 5.02 -6.04
N SER A 133 6.51 5.22 -5.16
CA SER A 133 7.38 6.41 -5.20
C SER A 133 8.59 6.26 -6.12
N GLY A 134 8.86 5.04 -6.62
CA GLY A 134 10.10 4.76 -7.35
C GLY A 134 11.36 4.90 -6.48
N SER A 135 11.23 4.82 -5.15
CA SER A 135 12.28 5.21 -4.22
C SER A 135 12.65 4.06 -3.29
N ALA A 136 13.85 3.49 -3.50
CA ALA A 136 14.42 2.46 -2.65
C ALA A 136 14.52 2.85 -1.15
N PRO A 137 14.80 4.10 -0.77
CA PRO A 137 14.77 4.53 0.63
C PRO A 137 13.46 4.29 1.38
N ASN A 138 12.32 4.17 0.69
CA ASN A 138 11.04 3.88 1.32
C ASN A 138 10.84 2.41 1.69
N LEU A 139 11.73 1.54 1.20
CA LEU A 139 11.73 0.12 1.49
C LEU A 139 12.49 -0.13 2.80
N LEU A 140 11.76 -0.56 3.82
CA LEU A 140 12.33 -0.77 5.15
C LEU A 140 13.01 -2.15 5.27
N ASP A 141 14.13 -2.17 5.99
CA ASP A 141 14.74 -3.39 6.51
C ASP A 141 14.46 -3.49 8.01
N PHE A 142 13.54 -4.37 8.40
CA PHE A 142 13.24 -4.60 9.80
C PHE A 142 14.25 -5.55 10.43
N SER A 143 14.66 -5.23 11.66
CA SER A 143 15.21 -6.20 12.59
C SER A 143 14.13 -6.56 13.60
N VAL A 144 13.80 -7.85 13.68
CA VAL A 144 12.87 -8.40 14.68
C VAL A 144 13.63 -9.37 15.58
N LEU A 145 13.12 -9.61 16.80
CA LEU A 145 13.73 -10.59 17.68
C LEU A 145 13.71 -11.98 17.04
N SER A 146 14.90 -12.53 16.75
CA SER A 146 15.10 -13.85 16.14
C SER A 146 14.53 -15.00 16.97
N THR A 147 14.26 -14.77 18.27
CA THR A 147 13.63 -15.73 19.18
C THR A 147 12.13 -15.92 18.92
N LEU A 148 11.51 -15.10 18.07
CA LEU A 148 10.09 -15.23 17.72
C LEU A 148 9.88 -16.37 16.71
N PRO A 149 8.83 -17.22 16.86
CA PRO A 149 8.63 -18.38 16.01
C PRO A 149 8.46 -18.09 14.52
N TRP A 150 8.01 -16.88 14.16
CA TRP A 150 7.78 -16.45 12.78
C TRP A 150 8.93 -15.61 12.21
N ALA A 151 9.95 -15.29 13.00
CA ALA A 151 11.00 -14.35 12.61
C ALA A 151 11.80 -14.84 11.38
N SER A 152 12.18 -16.12 11.33
CA SER A 152 12.93 -16.69 10.20
C SER A 152 12.15 -16.56 8.89
N VAL A 153 10.89 -16.99 8.89
CA VAL A 153 10.00 -16.90 7.72
C VAL A 153 9.81 -15.44 7.30
N PHE A 154 9.67 -14.53 8.25
CA PHE A 154 9.58 -13.10 7.95
C PHE A 154 10.88 -12.58 7.29
N PHE A 155 12.06 -12.96 7.80
CA PHE A 155 13.33 -12.56 7.21
C PHE A 155 13.52 -13.11 5.79
N ASP A 156 13.08 -14.34 5.52
CA ASP A 156 13.12 -14.93 4.18
C ASP A 156 12.24 -14.15 3.20
N VAL A 157 11.01 -13.81 3.63
CA VAL A 157 10.08 -12.98 2.84
C VAL A 157 10.67 -11.60 2.61
N GLN A 158 11.15 -10.93 3.67
CA GLN A 158 11.73 -9.59 3.59
C GLN A 158 12.93 -9.56 2.65
N THR A 159 13.84 -10.52 2.75
CA THR A 159 15.05 -10.59 1.92
C THR A 159 14.69 -10.79 0.46
N THR A 160 13.77 -11.71 0.18
CA THR A 160 13.34 -12.03 -1.18
C THR A 160 12.64 -10.82 -1.82
N VAL A 161 11.63 -10.26 -1.15
CA VAL A 161 10.87 -9.13 -1.67
C VAL A 161 11.75 -7.89 -1.77
N ASN A 162 12.60 -7.60 -0.77
CA ASN A 162 13.48 -6.43 -0.82
C ASN A 162 14.50 -6.54 -1.95
N SER A 163 15.06 -7.73 -2.20
CA SER A 163 15.93 -7.99 -3.34
C SER A 163 15.22 -7.68 -4.66
N GLU A 164 14.01 -8.20 -4.86
CA GLU A 164 13.27 -7.98 -6.11
C GLU A 164 12.88 -6.51 -6.30
N VAL A 165 12.38 -5.86 -5.25
CA VAL A 165 12.02 -4.43 -5.29
C VAL A 165 13.25 -3.56 -5.59
N ARG A 166 14.41 -3.84 -4.96
CA ARG A 166 15.65 -3.11 -5.24
C ARG A 166 16.14 -3.32 -6.67
N LYS A 167 16.09 -4.55 -7.18
CA LYS A 167 16.43 -4.85 -8.59
C LYS A 167 15.59 -4.04 -9.56
N MET A 168 14.29 -3.84 -9.27
CA MET A 168 13.42 -3.02 -10.13
C MET A 168 13.94 -1.58 -10.27
N PHE A 169 14.44 -0.98 -9.19
CA PHE A 169 14.98 0.38 -9.21
C PHE A 169 16.39 0.47 -9.83
N SER A 170 17.22 -0.57 -9.72
CA SER A 170 18.55 -0.59 -10.33
C SER A 170 18.54 -0.60 -11.85
N CYS A 171 17.45 -1.01 -12.49
CA CYS A 171 17.31 -1.04 -13.95
C CYS A 171 16.93 0.32 -14.58
N GLY A 172 16.94 1.43 -13.81
CA GLY A 172 16.62 2.76 -14.33
C GLY A 172 15.13 2.96 -14.70
N LYS A 173 14.26 2.09 -14.18
CA LYS A 173 12.81 2.13 -14.41
C LYS A 173 12.17 3.31 -13.68
N PHE A 174 11.18 3.92 -14.31
CA PHE A 174 10.56 5.15 -13.83
C PHE A 174 9.76 4.91 -12.53
N THR A 175 9.20 3.70 -12.40
CA THR A 175 8.43 3.27 -11.21
C THR A 175 8.55 1.75 -11.00
N GLY A 176 7.93 1.22 -9.94
CA GLY A 176 7.69 -0.22 -9.80
C GLY A 176 6.63 -0.79 -10.76
N LEU A 177 6.01 0.04 -11.62
CA LEU A 177 4.92 -0.34 -12.53
C LEU A 177 5.47 -0.58 -13.94
N ARG A 178 5.57 -1.86 -14.32
CA ARG A 178 6.15 -2.29 -15.59
C ARG A 178 5.33 -1.80 -16.80
N GLU A 179 4.01 -1.71 -16.62
CA GLU A 179 3.07 -1.22 -17.62
C GLU A 179 3.31 0.27 -17.91
N LEU A 180 3.66 1.06 -16.90
CA LEU A 180 3.99 2.48 -17.09
C LEU A 180 5.31 2.65 -17.86
N ASP A 181 6.31 1.81 -17.56
CA ASP A 181 7.58 1.79 -18.31
C ASP A 181 7.34 1.40 -19.79
N ALA A 182 6.41 0.47 -20.05
CA ALA A 182 6.06 0.04 -21.40
C ALA A 182 5.39 1.17 -22.20
N VAL A 183 4.48 1.93 -21.57
CA VAL A 183 3.90 3.14 -22.19
C VAL A 183 5.00 4.16 -22.49
N ASP A 184 5.90 4.44 -21.54
CA ASP A 184 6.99 5.40 -21.76
C ASP A 184 7.90 4.98 -22.93
N ALA A 185 8.18 3.67 -23.07
CA ALA A 185 8.90 3.12 -24.22
C ALA A 185 8.15 3.36 -25.55
N CYS A 186 6.84 3.07 -25.61
CA CYS A 186 6.02 3.37 -26.78
C CYS A 186 6.01 4.86 -27.12
N VAL A 187 5.90 5.73 -26.11
CA VAL A 187 5.94 7.18 -26.28
C VAL A 187 7.31 7.64 -26.79
N LYS A 188 8.42 7.07 -26.31
CA LYS A 188 9.76 7.37 -26.83
C LYS A 188 9.94 6.98 -28.28
N THR A 189 9.32 5.89 -28.73
CA THR A 189 9.32 5.48 -30.14
C THR A 189 8.44 6.37 -31.01
N LEU A 190 7.26 6.77 -30.51
CA LEU A 190 6.30 7.60 -31.24
C LEU A 190 6.71 9.08 -31.36
N TYR A 191 7.47 9.60 -30.40
CA TYR A 191 7.76 11.03 -30.34
C TYR A 191 8.57 11.57 -31.54
N PRO A 192 9.68 10.93 -31.98
CA PRO A 192 10.44 11.37 -33.15
C PRO A 192 9.62 11.28 -34.45
N LEU A 193 8.83 10.21 -34.59
CA LEU A 193 7.92 9.99 -35.73
C LEU A 193 6.95 11.15 -35.95
N LEU A 194 6.47 11.76 -34.86
CA LEU A 194 5.54 12.87 -34.94
C LEU A 194 6.23 14.23 -35.20
N GLN A 195 7.54 14.34 -34.97
CA GLN A 195 8.31 15.57 -35.20
C GLN A 195 8.93 15.63 -36.59
N ASP A 196 9.52 14.52 -37.06
CA ASP A 196 10.32 14.49 -38.29
C ASP A 196 9.48 14.30 -39.56
N GLY A 197 8.19 13.96 -39.40
CA GLY A 197 7.26 13.67 -40.50
C GLY A 197 7.49 12.29 -41.11
N PHE A 198 6.49 11.79 -41.84
CA PHE A 198 6.51 10.43 -42.38
C PHE A 198 7.28 10.35 -43.71
N GLY A 199 8.28 9.47 -43.77
CA GLY A 199 8.81 8.91 -45.01
C GLY A 199 7.82 7.94 -45.68
N SER A 200 8.02 7.64 -46.96
CA SER A 200 7.08 6.83 -47.77
C SER A 200 6.89 5.37 -47.31
N ASN A 201 7.73 4.85 -46.41
CA ASN A 201 7.65 3.50 -45.83
C ASN A 201 7.22 3.49 -44.35
N GLU A 202 6.89 4.63 -43.76
CA GLU A 202 6.69 4.77 -42.30
C GLU A 202 5.23 4.68 -41.84
N GLY A 203 4.28 4.60 -42.78
CA GLY A 203 2.84 4.51 -42.45
C GLY A 203 2.47 3.26 -41.65
N GLU A 204 2.97 2.09 -42.04
CA GLU A 204 2.71 0.82 -41.32
C GLU A 204 3.40 0.80 -39.95
N TRP A 205 4.65 1.27 -39.89
CA TRP A 205 5.40 1.37 -38.64
C TRP A 205 4.74 2.33 -37.63
N PHE A 206 4.21 3.45 -38.11
CA PHE A 206 3.42 4.37 -37.30
C PHE A 206 2.14 3.73 -36.77
N GLN A 207 1.37 3.02 -37.62
CA GLN A 207 0.16 2.31 -37.17
C GLN A 207 0.48 1.27 -36.09
N ASN A 208 1.55 0.50 -36.29
CA ASN A 208 2.01 -0.49 -35.31
C ASN A 208 2.37 0.19 -33.97
N SER A 209 3.06 1.33 -34.03
CA SER A 209 3.45 2.09 -32.84
C SER A 209 2.23 2.68 -32.10
N VAL A 210 1.22 3.18 -32.82
CA VAL A 210 -0.04 3.66 -32.23
C VAL A 210 -0.82 2.51 -31.59
N TRP A 211 -0.84 1.34 -32.23
CA TRP A 211 -1.48 0.15 -31.70
C TRP A 211 -0.79 -0.35 -30.43
N ASP A 212 0.55 -0.36 -30.41
CA ASP A 212 1.35 -0.69 -29.23
C ASP A 212 1.09 0.27 -28.07
N LEU A 213 1.00 1.57 -28.35
CA LEU A 213 0.65 2.56 -27.33
C LEU A 213 -0.76 2.32 -26.76
N ARG A 214 -1.74 1.97 -27.61
CA ARG A 214 -3.10 1.64 -27.16
C ARG A 214 -3.10 0.45 -26.22
N ARG A 215 -2.48 -0.66 -26.65
CA ARG A 215 -2.38 -1.88 -25.86
C ARG A 215 -1.73 -1.63 -24.51
N THR A 216 -0.56 -0.98 -24.49
CA THR A 216 0.16 -0.71 -23.23
C THR A 216 -0.60 0.28 -22.33
N ALA A 217 -1.33 1.24 -22.89
CA ALA A 217 -2.18 2.15 -22.13
C ALA A 217 -3.38 1.43 -21.47
N GLU A 218 -3.97 0.45 -22.15
CA GLU A 218 -5.04 -0.41 -21.61
C GLU A 218 -4.51 -1.33 -20.51
N GLU A 219 -3.35 -1.95 -20.71
CA GLU A 219 -2.66 -2.77 -19.71
C GLU A 219 -2.33 -1.96 -18.45
N LEU A 220 -1.84 -0.72 -18.60
CA LEU A 220 -1.60 0.19 -17.50
C LEU A 220 -2.89 0.48 -16.71
N SER A 221 -3.99 0.79 -17.39
CA SER A 221 -5.29 1.06 -16.75
C SER A 221 -5.77 -0.15 -15.94
N GLN A 222 -5.72 -1.35 -16.54
CA GLN A 222 -6.11 -2.59 -15.88
C GLN A 222 -5.21 -2.91 -14.68
N GLY A 223 -3.90 -2.68 -14.81
CA GLY A 223 -2.92 -2.83 -13.74
C GLY A 223 -3.18 -1.90 -12.56
N LEU A 224 -3.48 -0.62 -12.83
CA LEU A 224 -3.81 0.37 -11.81
C LEU A 224 -5.13 0.05 -11.09
N ASP A 225 -6.14 -0.43 -11.79
CA ASP A 225 -7.39 -0.90 -11.19
C ASP A 225 -7.18 -2.11 -10.27
N ASN A 226 -6.35 -3.05 -10.69
CA ASN A 226 -5.98 -4.21 -9.87
C ASN A 226 -5.20 -3.77 -8.62
N LEU A 227 -4.26 -2.84 -8.78
CA LEU A 227 -3.49 -2.28 -7.68
C LEU A 227 -4.38 -1.52 -6.69
N LEU A 228 -5.34 -0.72 -7.17
CA LEU A 228 -6.30 -0.03 -6.33
C LEU A 228 -7.14 -1.01 -5.50
N LYS A 229 -7.62 -2.08 -6.13
CA LYS A 229 -8.36 -3.15 -5.44
C LYS A 229 -7.49 -3.85 -4.39
N ALA A 230 -6.22 -4.12 -4.69
CA ALA A 230 -5.29 -4.74 -3.77
C ALA A 230 -5.01 -3.84 -2.55
N VAL A 231 -4.73 -2.55 -2.76
CA VAL A 231 -4.52 -1.56 -1.68
C VAL A 231 -5.79 -1.42 -0.84
N ALA A 232 -6.96 -1.25 -1.46
CA ALA A 232 -8.23 -1.14 -0.76
C ALA A 232 -8.55 -2.41 0.05
N GLY A 233 -8.33 -3.59 -0.52
CA GLY A 233 -8.52 -4.88 0.13
C GLY A 233 -7.61 -5.05 1.34
N TYR A 234 -6.33 -4.69 1.20
CA TYR A 234 -5.36 -4.70 2.29
C TYR A 234 -5.80 -3.79 3.46
N PHE A 235 -6.12 -2.52 3.20
CA PHE A 235 -6.57 -1.61 4.25
C PHE A 235 -7.92 -1.99 4.86
N LYS A 236 -8.79 -2.66 4.11
CA LYS A 236 -10.03 -3.24 4.64
C LYS A 236 -9.74 -4.37 5.64
N ILE A 237 -8.79 -5.25 5.34
CA ILE A 237 -8.35 -6.32 6.26
C ILE A 237 -7.77 -5.72 7.53
N VAL A 238 -6.86 -4.76 7.40
CA VAL A 238 -6.23 -4.07 8.53
C VAL A 238 -7.27 -3.40 9.43
N SER A 239 -8.20 -2.64 8.83
CA SER A 239 -9.23 -1.92 9.58
C SER A 239 -10.23 -2.86 10.26
N THR A 240 -10.65 -3.93 9.57
CA THR A 240 -11.61 -4.91 10.11
C THR A 240 -10.98 -5.73 11.22
N GLY A 241 -9.71 -6.12 11.07
CA GLY A 241 -8.94 -6.80 12.12
C GLY A 241 -8.78 -5.93 13.37
N GLY A 242 -8.43 -4.66 13.19
CA GLY A 242 -8.36 -3.68 14.28
C GLY A 242 -9.70 -3.49 15.00
N TYR A 243 -10.78 -3.34 14.24
CA TYR A 243 -12.14 -3.21 14.79
C TYR A 243 -12.56 -4.46 15.58
N ALA A 244 -12.33 -5.66 15.04
CA ALA A 244 -12.64 -6.91 15.73
C ALA A 244 -11.85 -7.05 17.04
N LEU A 245 -10.58 -6.64 17.06
CA LEU A 245 -9.80 -6.56 18.29
C LEU A 245 -10.49 -5.61 19.29
N LEU A 246 -10.79 -4.36 18.90
CA LEU A 246 -11.47 -3.38 19.75
C LEU A 246 -12.79 -3.87 20.37
N CYS A 247 -13.65 -4.53 19.59
CA CYS A 247 -14.92 -5.08 20.07
C CYS A 247 -14.72 -6.18 21.13
N ASN A 248 -13.74 -7.06 20.92
CA ASN A 248 -13.40 -8.10 21.89
C ASN A 248 -12.81 -7.53 23.18
N LEU A 249 -12.14 -6.37 23.12
CA LEU A 249 -11.64 -5.69 24.31
C LEU A 249 -12.78 -5.07 25.12
N ARG A 250 -13.72 -4.36 24.46
CA ARG A 250 -14.86 -3.72 25.15
C ARG A 250 -15.78 -4.70 25.85
N THR A 251 -16.05 -5.85 25.24
CA THR A 251 -16.90 -6.90 25.83
C THR A 251 -16.29 -7.55 27.07
N SER A 252 -14.96 -7.46 27.25
CA SER A 252 -14.28 -7.99 28.44
C SER A 252 -14.43 -7.10 29.68
N VAL A 253 -14.64 -5.78 29.49
CA VAL A 253 -14.73 -4.77 30.55
C VAL A 253 -16.14 -4.72 31.16
N GLY A 254 -17.16 -5.23 30.45
CA GLY A 254 -18.58 -5.05 30.78
C GLY A 254 -19.27 -6.09 31.67
N VAL A 255 -18.57 -6.93 32.44
CA VAL A 255 -19.24 -7.88 33.37
C VAL A 255 -18.87 -7.60 34.83
N PRO A 256 -19.70 -6.82 35.58
CA PRO A 256 -19.58 -6.70 37.02
C PRO A 256 -19.83 -8.05 37.70
N ASN A 257 -18.86 -8.52 38.50
CA ASN A 257 -19.03 -9.67 39.39
C ASN A 257 -19.92 -9.29 40.60
N SER A 258 -21.19 -8.95 40.40
CA SER A 258 -22.11 -8.63 41.51
C SER A 258 -23.29 -9.61 41.67
N MET A 259 -23.29 -10.76 41.00
CA MET A 259 -24.33 -11.79 41.22
C MET A 259 -23.76 -13.15 41.63
N LEU A 260 -22.94 -13.18 42.68
CA LEU A 260 -22.68 -14.42 43.42
C LEU A 260 -22.56 -14.13 44.92
N GLY A 261 -23.69 -13.71 45.51
CA GLY A 261 -23.73 -13.30 46.91
C GLY A 261 -25.15 -13.20 47.45
N ARG A 262 -25.96 -14.27 47.33
CA ARG A 262 -27.09 -14.50 48.24
C ARG A 262 -27.07 -15.96 48.68
N LYS A 263 -26.41 -16.19 49.81
CA LYS A 263 -26.78 -17.31 50.70
C LYS A 263 -28.20 -17.02 51.15
N VAL A 264 -29.14 -17.87 50.78
CA VAL A 264 -30.39 -18.01 51.53
C VAL A 264 -30.02 -18.87 52.73
N GLU A 265 -30.02 -18.26 53.92
CA GLU A 265 -30.04 -18.98 55.18
C GLU A 265 -31.40 -19.68 55.28
N GLU A 266 -31.40 -21.00 55.14
CA GLU A 266 -32.50 -21.82 55.65
C GLU A 266 -32.47 -21.75 57.17
N GLN A 267 -33.51 -21.12 57.72
CA GLN A 267 -33.83 -21.10 59.14
C GLN A 267 -33.99 -22.53 59.66
N ALA A 268 -33.31 -22.85 60.75
CA ALA A 268 -33.60 -24.02 61.57
C ALA A 268 -33.99 -23.57 62.99
N LEU A 269 -35.18 -24.06 63.41
CA LEU A 269 -35.71 -24.23 64.77
C LEU A 269 -36.25 -23.00 65.54
N ARG A 270 -37.59 -22.91 65.61
CA ARG A 270 -38.40 -23.53 66.69
C ARG A 270 -39.88 -23.51 66.34
#